data_AF-A0A7J6BMP6-F1
#
_entry.id   AF-A0A7J6BMP6-F1
#
_cell.length_a   1.000
_cell.length_b   1.000
_cell.length_c   1.000
_cell.angle_alpha   90.00
_cell.angle_beta   90.00
_cell.angle_gamma   90.00
#
_symmetry.space_group_name_H-M   'P 1'
#
loop_
_entity.id
_entity.type
_entity.pdbx_description
1 polymer ?
#
loop_
_entity_poly.entity_id
_entity_poly.type
_entity_poly.pdbx_seq_one_letter_code
_entity_poly.pdbx_strand_id
1 'polypeptide(L)'
;MASLHVSAEELSCPVCCEIFKAPVLLSCSHSFCKECLHQFWRTKDTQECPVCRRRSSKLEPSVNLVLQNLCELFLKQRNESRSLRSEKICSLHGEKLKLFCLEDKQPVCVECVTSQQHINHTFRPISEAGPSYKGELYTPLKSSQEKLKHTESIKGKFEKTGQHIKNKNDLIKKSILFKDGNPARYRLQTRTDNLHQSEPYRKMTFGERDKNKPHKSILMVGETGTGKTTLINVMINYMLGVQREDKVWFEITDDQSDRTSVHSQTSSVTVYGFYLQESPIHLTIIDTPGYGDTRGTDLDKQIAVTFKSLSDSAEGIHEIDAVCLVINATQNQLSDRQIYIFDAVQSLFGRDFAENIVLLFTHSTGFPLKNALTAVKEAKLKCAVNDKNQPVFFLFNNCQSDAADEQYEMIQEQLDRSFMEQFFEFLDTIKPKSLQMTRDVLQKRSQLEANIYNLQSCVQEMEQKQNELKQTQEALEQNKKDVKENKNFEYEVEVPYKERVDINHAIASVAMCCTVCEENCHYPGCWWISGLSLCEVMKDDHCTVCTNKCHYSKHIKSEKYI
;
A
#
# COMPACT_ATOMS: atom_id res chain seq x y z
N MET A 1 34.46 50.50 28.52
CA MET A 1 33.58 51.06 27.46
C MET A 1 32.88 49.89 26.80
N ALA A 2 31.55 49.87 26.80
CA ALA A 2 30.78 48.79 26.19
C ALA A 2 31.02 48.78 24.67
N SER A 3 31.60 47.71 24.15
CA SER A 3 31.71 47.47 22.71
C SER A 3 30.33 47.08 22.17
N LEU A 4 29.64 48.01 21.50
CA LEU A 4 28.45 47.69 20.70
C LEU A 4 28.85 46.72 19.59
N HIS A 5 28.47 45.45 19.73
CA HIS A 5 28.73 44.40 18.73
C HIS A 5 27.62 44.43 17.67
N VAL A 6 27.71 45.36 16.72
CA VAL A 6 26.76 45.47 15.59
C VAL A 6 26.95 44.27 14.66
N SER A 7 25.86 43.55 14.35
CA SER A 7 25.92 42.35 13.51
C SER A 7 25.94 42.69 12.01
N ALA A 8 26.42 41.78 11.17
CA ALA A 8 26.42 41.98 9.71
C ALA A 8 24.99 42.08 9.13
N GLU A 9 24.03 41.43 9.78
CA GLU A 9 22.62 41.41 9.37
C GLU A 9 21.95 42.78 9.56
N GLU A 10 22.30 43.50 10.63
CA GLU A 10 21.80 44.86 10.93
C GLU A 10 22.31 45.93 9.94
N LEU A 11 23.42 45.64 9.25
CA LEU A 11 24.05 46.54 8.26
C LEU A 11 23.80 46.09 6.82
N SER A 12 22.90 45.13 6.59
CA SER A 12 22.64 44.55 5.28
C SER A 12 21.42 45.16 4.58
N CYS A 13 21.55 45.38 3.27
CA CYS A 13 20.47 45.88 2.45
C CYS A 13 19.41 44.79 2.19
N PRO A 14 18.11 45.05 2.42
CA PRO A 14 17.06 44.05 2.20
C PRO A 14 16.87 43.59 0.75
N VAL A 15 17.46 44.29 -0.22
CA VAL A 15 17.31 43.99 -1.65
C VAL A 15 18.45 43.13 -2.17
N CYS A 16 19.70 43.47 -1.86
CA CYS A 16 20.87 42.71 -2.32
C CYS A 16 21.46 41.78 -1.26
N CYS A 17 21.00 41.88 -0.01
CA CYS A 17 21.51 41.12 1.14
C CYS A 17 23.03 41.32 1.39
N GLU A 18 23.58 42.44 0.93
CA GLU A 18 24.97 42.84 1.15
C GLU A 18 25.02 44.07 2.06
N ILE A 19 26.18 44.32 2.68
CA ILE A 19 26.41 45.56 3.47
C ILE A 19 26.07 46.79 2.62
N PHE A 20 25.34 47.75 3.20
CA PHE A 20 24.86 48.92 2.47
C PHE A 20 25.97 49.67 1.73
N LYS A 21 25.73 49.98 0.45
CA LYS A 21 26.56 50.87 -0.38
C LYS A 21 25.75 52.11 -0.71
N ALA A 22 26.22 53.28 -0.24
CA ALA A 22 25.48 54.54 -0.30
C ALA A 22 24.01 54.35 0.14
N PRO A 23 23.76 53.97 1.41
CA PRO A 23 22.40 53.73 1.91
C PRO A 23 21.56 54.99 1.78
N VAL A 24 20.40 54.89 1.16
CA VAL A 24 19.41 55.97 1.05
C VAL A 24 18.21 55.66 1.94
N LEU A 25 17.67 56.68 2.61
CA LEU A 25 16.56 56.55 3.55
C LEU A 25 15.25 57.04 2.92
N LEU A 26 14.24 56.17 2.89
CA LEU A 26 12.89 56.54 2.47
C LEU A 26 12.08 57.15 3.63
N SER A 27 11.00 57.85 3.29
CA SER A 27 10.04 58.43 4.27
C SER A 27 9.31 57.39 5.11
N CYS A 28 9.37 56.11 4.74
CA CYS A 28 8.90 54.99 5.54
C CYS A 28 9.97 54.42 6.50
N SER A 29 11.08 55.14 6.66
CA SER A 29 12.24 54.79 7.50
C SER A 29 13.03 53.56 7.08
N HIS A 30 12.69 52.91 5.97
CA HIS A 30 13.50 51.83 5.40
C HIS A 30 14.68 52.39 4.61
N SER A 31 15.84 51.74 4.76
CA SER A 31 17.06 52.08 4.04
C SER A 31 17.41 51.03 2.98
N PHE A 32 17.98 51.47 1.86
CA PHE A 32 18.38 50.63 0.73
C PHE A 32 19.70 51.12 0.14
N CYS A 33 20.48 50.26 -0.52
CA CYS A 33 21.56 50.76 -1.39
C CYS A 33 20.95 51.65 -2.47
N LYS A 34 21.59 52.80 -2.78
CA LYS A 34 21.11 53.72 -3.83
C LYS A 34 20.78 52.97 -5.13
N GLU A 35 21.70 52.14 -5.60
CA GLU A 35 21.52 51.39 -6.85
C GLU A 35 20.38 50.36 -6.78
N CYS A 36 20.26 49.63 -5.66
CA CYS A 36 19.19 48.65 -5.48
C CYS A 36 17.80 49.29 -5.52
N LEU A 37 17.66 50.48 -4.93
CA LEU A 37 16.41 51.22 -4.96
C LEU A 37 16.09 51.73 -6.37
N HIS A 38 17.08 52.30 -7.07
CA HIS A 38 16.88 52.79 -8.43
C HIS A 38 16.58 51.66 -9.42
N GLN A 39 17.26 50.52 -9.31
CA GLN A 39 16.99 49.36 -10.16
C GLN A 39 15.58 48.81 -9.90
N PHE A 40 15.15 48.75 -8.64
CA PHE A 40 13.80 48.36 -8.28
C PHE A 40 12.74 49.31 -8.88
N TRP A 41 12.93 50.63 -8.75
CA TRP A 41 12.02 51.62 -9.34
C TRP A 41 11.97 51.56 -10.86
N ARG A 42 13.11 51.36 -11.53
CA ARG A 42 13.17 51.18 -12.99
C ARG A 42 12.45 49.90 -13.45
N THR A 43 12.59 48.81 -12.70
CA THR A 43 12.00 47.52 -13.08
C THR A 43 10.49 47.48 -12.86
N LYS A 44 9.99 48.18 -11.83
CA LYS A 44 8.57 48.19 -11.46
C LYS A 44 7.79 49.35 -12.07
N ASP A 45 8.48 50.34 -12.64
CA ASP A 45 7.89 51.60 -13.09
C ASP A 45 7.07 52.33 -12.01
N THR A 46 7.45 52.14 -10.73
CA THR A 46 6.83 52.77 -9.57
C THR A 46 7.88 53.19 -8.54
N GLN A 47 7.63 54.31 -7.84
CA GLN A 47 8.50 54.81 -6.76
C GLN A 47 8.09 54.25 -5.39
N GLU A 48 7.91 52.95 -5.27
CA GLU A 48 7.49 52.32 -4.02
C GLU A 48 8.67 51.84 -3.17
N CYS A 49 8.46 51.76 -1.86
CA CYS A 49 9.39 51.08 -0.97
C CYS A 49 9.40 49.57 -1.26
N PRO A 50 10.58 48.95 -1.49
CA PRO A 50 10.70 47.50 -1.70
C PRO A 50 10.13 46.64 -0.57
N VAL A 51 10.11 47.16 0.67
CA VAL A 51 9.68 46.41 1.87
C VAL A 51 8.20 46.63 2.15
N CYS A 52 7.78 47.87 2.39
CA CYS A 52 6.42 48.16 2.87
C CYS A 52 5.48 48.73 1.79
N ARG A 53 5.93 48.83 0.53
CA ARG A 53 5.17 49.33 -0.63
C ARG A 53 4.68 50.78 -0.53
N ARG A 54 4.99 51.51 0.55
CA ARG A 54 4.68 52.94 0.67
C ARG A 54 5.38 53.72 -0.45
N ARG A 55 4.63 54.55 -1.17
CA ARG A 55 5.16 55.43 -2.22
C ARG A 55 6.14 56.43 -1.63
N SER A 56 7.30 56.56 -2.26
CA SER A 56 8.31 57.56 -1.94
C SER A 56 7.78 58.95 -2.29
N SER A 57 8.00 59.90 -1.39
CA SER A 57 7.69 61.31 -1.61
C SER A 57 8.82 62.06 -2.31
N LYS A 58 10.00 61.45 -2.46
CA LYS A 58 11.18 62.05 -3.09
C LYS A 58 11.63 61.19 -4.28
N LEU A 59 11.87 61.85 -5.41
CA LEU A 59 12.51 61.28 -6.61
C LEU A 59 13.94 60.83 -6.34
N GLU A 60 14.66 61.53 -5.46
CA GLU A 60 16.01 61.17 -5.05
C GLU A 60 16.10 61.22 -3.50
N PRO A 61 16.02 60.05 -2.84
CA PRO A 61 16.09 59.99 -1.38
C PRO A 61 17.49 60.32 -0.88
N SER A 62 17.56 60.98 0.28
CA SER A 62 18.82 61.40 0.90
C SER A 62 19.62 60.20 1.40
N VAL A 63 20.94 60.30 1.29
CA VAL A 63 21.86 59.32 1.86
C VAL A 63 21.78 59.35 3.39
N ASN A 64 21.64 58.18 4.00
CA ASN A 64 21.70 57.99 5.43
C ASN A 64 23.17 57.96 5.88
N LEU A 65 23.72 59.14 6.15
CA LEU A 65 25.13 59.30 6.54
C LEU A 65 25.48 58.52 7.81
N VAL A 66 24.54 58.37 8.75
CA VAL A 66 24.78 57.61 9.99
C VAL A 66 24.97 56.12 9.67
N LEU A 67 24.07 55.55 8.88
CA LEU A 67 24.17 54.16 8.44
C LEU A 67 25.38 53.93 7.54
N GLN A 68 25.71 54.90 6.69
CA GLN A 68 26.91 54.86 5.87
C GLN A 68 28.18 54.81 6.74
N ASN A 69 28.29 55.69 7.73
CA ASN A 69 29.43 55.73 8.65
C ASN A 69 29.56 54.42 9.44
N LEU A 70 28.45 53.82 9.88
CA LEU A 70 28.46 52.53 10.56
C LEU A 70 28.93 51.40 9.62
N CYS A 71 28.46 51.38 8.38
CA CYS A 71 28.92 50.42 7.37
C CYS A 71 30.42 50.60 7.07
N GLU A 72 30.90 51.84 6.97
CA GLU A 72 32.31 52.14 6.74
C GLU A 72 33.19 51.76 7.93
N LEU A 73 32.75 52.01 9.17
CA LEU A 73 33.44 51.58 10.39
C LEU A 73 33.48 50.06 10.51
N PHE A 74 32.37 49.37 10.22
CA PHE A 74 32.31 47.92 10.20
C PHE A 74 33.23 47.33 9.13
N LEU A 75 33.27 47.91 7.93
CA LEU A 75 34.17 47.50 6.85
C LEU A 75 35.63 47.82 7.18
N LYS A 76 35.94 48.95 7.82
CA LYS A 76 37.29 49.29 8.32
C LYS A 76 37.75 48.32 9.38
N GLN A 77 36.93 48.04 10.41
CA GLN A 77 37.25 47.01 11.40
C GLN A 77 37.45 45.65 10.74
N ARG A 78 36.60 45.26 9.78
CA ARG A 78 36.75 44.01 9.03
C ARG A 78 38.01 43.99 8.15
N ASN A 79 38.46 45.14 7.65
CA ASN A 79 39.65 45.28 6.80
C ASN A 79 40.95 45.42 7.61
N GLU A 80 40.92 46.06 8.78
CA GLU A 80 42.01 46.09 9.77
C GLU A 80 42.19 44.72 10.43
N SER A 81 41.06 44.01 10.70
CA SER A 81 41.07 42.59 11.06
C SER A 81 41.54 41.68 9.93
N ARG A 82 41.53 42.15 8.67
CA ARG A 82 42.08 41.44 7.52
C ARG A 82 43.57 41.75 7.34
N SER A 83 44.08 42.96 7.58
CA SER A 83 45.51 43.26 7.41
C SER A 83 46.41 42.62 8.47
N LEU A 84 45.87 42.27 9.65
CA LEU A 84 46.55 41.45 10.65
C LEU A 84 46.25 39.94 10.52
N ARG A 85 45.37 39.52 9.60
CA ARG A 85 44.88 38.12 9.47
C ARG A 85 44.82 37.61 8.03
N SER A 86 45.50 38.27 7.08
CA SER A 86 45.48 37.94 5.65
C SER A 86 46.61 37.02 5.21
N GLU A 87 47.14 36.20 6.11
CA GLU A 87 47.80 34.97 5.72
C GLU A 87 47.17 33.88 6.58
N LYS A 88 46.19 33.14 6.02
CA LYS A 88 45.78 31.90 6.66
C LYS A 88 46.98 30.97 6.56
N ILE A 89 47.59 30.73 7.70
CA ILE A 89 48.78 29.91 7.83
C ILE A 89 48.32 28.47 8.11
N CYS A 90 49.01 27.49 7.53
CA CYS A 90 48.81 26.11 7.87
C CYS A 90 49.16 25.91 9.34
N SER A 91 48.22 25.37 10.13
CA SER A 91 48.44 25.09 11.55
C SER A 91 49.54 24.06 11.81
N LEU A 92 49.83 23.19 10.82
CA LEU A 92 50.85 22.15 10.93
C LEU A 92 52.25 22.65 10.54
N HIS A 93 52.34 23.47 9.50
CA HIS A 93 53.62 23.84 8.89
C HIS A 93 54.00 25.31 9.05
N GLY A 94 53.11 26.17 9.55
CA GLY A 94 53.40 27.59 9.67
C GLY A 94 53.54 28.32 8.32
N GLU A 95 53.15 27.67 7.22
CA GLU A 95 53.25 28.20 5.85
C GLU A 95 51.93 28.68 5.27
N LYS A 96 52.00 29.60 4.29
CA LYS A 96 50.80 30.21 3.68
C LYS A 96 49.95 29.16 2.94
N LEU A 97 48.66 29.10 3.24
CA LEU A 97 47.70 28.26 2.52
C LEU A 97 47.44 28.85 1.13
N LYS A 98 47.94 28.19 0.08
CA LYS A 98 47.84 28.65 -1.32
C LYS A 98 47.08 27.68 -2.22
N LEU A 99 46.99 26.41 -1.81
CA LEU A 99 46.41 25.32 -2.59
C LEU A 99 45.16 24.81 -1.89
N PHE A 100 44.26 24.19 -2.63
CA PHE A 100 43.05 23.56 -2.14
C PHE A 100 43.07 22.09 -2.55
N CYS A 101 43.00 21.20 -1.56
CA CYS A 101 42.87 19.77 -1.81
C CYS A 101 41.41 19.45 -2.16
N LEU A 102 41.18 18.82 -3.30
CA LEU A 102 39.83 18.54 -3.80
C LEU A 102 39.15 17.41 -3.02
N GLU A 103 39.93 16.42 -2.61
CA GLU A 103 39.47 15.23 -1.89
C GLU A 103 39.10 15.59 -0.44
N ASP A 104 39.97 16.31 0.26
CA ASP A 104 39.75 16.70 1.66
C ASP A 104 38.95 18.00 1.81
N LYS A 105 38.64 18.68 0.71
CA LYS A 105 37.85 19.93 0.65
C LYS A 105 38.36 21.01 1.59
N GLN A 106 39.68 21.16 1.69
CA GLN A 106 40.32 22.12 2.59
C GLN A 106 41.52 22.82 1.96
N PRO A 107 41.82 24.07 2.36
CA PRO A 107 43.02 24.77 1.94
C PRO A 107 44.25 24.18 2.63
N VAL A 108 45.31 23.97 1.86
CA VAL A 108 46.59 23.41 2.30
C VAL A 108 47.76 24.32 1.89
N CYS A 109 48.87 24.21 2.62
CA CYS A 109 50.13 24.86 2.21
C CYS A 109 50.90 23.97 1.23
N VAL A 110 52.00 24.49 0.69
CA VAL A 110 52.83 23.76 -0.26
C VAL A 110 53.48 22.51 0.34
N GLU A 111 53.81 22.52 1.64
CA GLU A 111 54.43 21.37 2.30
C GLU A 111 53.45 20.21 2.56
N CYS A 112 52.16 20.54 2.76
CA CYS A 112 51.10 19.53 2.89
C CYS A 112 51.00 18.64 1.65
N VAL A 113 51.33 19.16 0.45
CA VAL A 113 51.21 18.42 -0.81
C VAL A 113 52.10 17.17 -0.83
N THR A 114 53.26 17.24 -0.20
CA THR A 114 54.21 16.12 -0.09
C THR A 114 54.05 15.32 1.19
N SER A 115 53.12 15.70 2.07
CA SER A 115 52.87 14.98 3.32
C SER A 115 52.22 13.62 3.06
N GLN A 116 52.48 12.64 3.94
CA GLN A 116 51.82 11.34 3.87
C GLN A 116 50.29 11.45 3.96
N GLN A 117 49.76 12.50 4.58
CA GLN A 117 48.33 12.73 4.75
C GLN A 117 47.61 13.01 3.42
N HIS A 118 48.30 13.54 2.42
CA HIS A 118 47.71 13.90 1.13
C HIS A 118 48.39 13.21 -0.06
N ILE A 119 48.96 12.03 0.17
CA ILE A 119 49.58 11.24 -0.89
C ILE A 119 48.54 10.89 -1.96
N ASN A 120 48.86 11.18 -3.23
CA ASN A 120 47.97 11.01 -4.39
C ASN A 120 46.69 11.87 -4.42
N HIS A 121 46.57 12.91 -3.60
CA HIS A 121 45.45 13.86 -3.71
C HIS A 121 45.67 14.89 -4.83
N THR A 122 44.58 15.47 -5.32
CA THR A 122 44.58 16.47 -6.38
C THR A 122 44.44 17.87 -5.78
N PHE A 123 45.29 18.79 -6.23
CA PHE A 123 45.30 20.16 -5.71
C PHE A 123 45.02 21.17 -6.81
N ARG A 124 44.34 22.25 -6.45
CA ARG A 124 44.18 23.44 -7.30
C ARG A 124 44.57 24.71 -6.55
N PRO A 125 45.02 25.77 -7.24
CA PRO A 125 45.15 27.08 -6.61
C PRO A 125 43.82 27.53 -6.02
N ILE A 126 43.84 28.10 -4.81
CA ILE A 126 42.62 28.60 -4.14
C ILE A 126 41.91 29.65 -5.01
N SER A 127 42.67 30.44 -5.78
CA SER A 127 42.16 31.41 -6.76
C SER A 127 41.31 30.78 -7.86
N GLU A 128 41.58 29.52 -8.23
CA GLU A 128 40.86 28.78 -9.27
C GLU A 128 39.74 27.91 -8.70
N ALA A 129 39.92 27.37 -7.49
CA ALA A 129 38.89 26.58 -6.81
C ALA A 129 37.71 27.45 -6.33
N GLY A 130 37.98 28.68 -5.88
CA GLY A 130 36.96 29.58 -5.31
C GLY A 130 35.74 29.85 -6.22
N PRO A 131 35.93 30.21 -7.51
CA PRO A 131 34.82 30.41 -8.45
C PRO A 131 34.01 29.13 -8.73
N SER A 132 34.68 27.96 -8.84
CA SER A 132 34.00 26.66 -9.06
C SER A 132 33.07 26.31 -7.91
N TYR A 133 33.55 26.40 -6.66
CA TYR A 133 32.75 26.14 -5.47
C TYR A 133 31.62 27.15 -5.27
N LYS A 134 31.81 28.42 -5.66
CA LYS A 134 30.71 29.40 -5.66
C LYS A 134 29.60 29.02 -6.65
N GLY A 135 29.95 28.52 -7.84
CA GLY A 135 28.98 27.99 -8.81
C GLY A 135 28.23 26.78 -8.27
N GLU A 136 28.94 25.83 -7.65
CA GLU A 136 28.36 24.63 -7.03
C GLU A 136 27.45 24.94 -5.83
N LEU A 137 27.69 26.04 -5.10
CA LEU A 137 26.84 26.49 -4.00
C LEU A 137 25.65 27.36 -4.44
N TYR A 138 25.76 28.05 -5.57
CA TYR A 138 24.73 28.94 -6.07
C TYR A 138 23.45 28.18 -6.50
N THR A 139 23.59 27.01 -7.11
CA THR A 139 22.46 26.16 -7.53
C THR A 139 21.63 25.64 -6.34
N PRO A 140 22.20 25.01 -5.29
CA PRO A 140 21.47 24.68 -4.07
C PRO A 140 20.86 25.91 -3.37
N LEU A 141 21.55 27.05 -3.37
CA LEU A 141 21.08 28.27 -2.71
C LEU A 141 19.87 28.86 -3.43
N LYS A 142 19.89 28.91 -4.77
CA LYS A 142 18.75 29.34 -5.58
C LYS A 142 17.55 28.39 -5.42
N SER A 143 17.77 27.07 -5.46
CA SER A 143 16.74 26.07 -5.21
C SER A 143 16.11 26.24 -3.81
N SER A 144 16.93 26.46 -2.78
CA SER A 144 16.44 26.71 -1.42
C SER A 144 15.64 28.01 -1.30
N GLN A 145 16.06 29.08 -2.00
CA GLN A 145 15.31 30.34 -2.04
C GLN A 145 13.97 30.22 -2.76
N GLU A 146 13.89 29.41 -3.82
CA GLU A 146 12.64 29.14 -4.54
C GLU A 146 11.67 28.33 -3.67
N LYS A 147 12.15 27.29 -2.97
CA LYS A 147 11.37 26.53 -1.99
C LYS A 147 10.82 27.44 -0.89
N LEU A 148 11.67 28.29 -0.29
CA LEU A 148 11.24 29.24 0.75
C LEU A 148 10.09 30.16 0.29
N LYS A 149 10.21 30.75 -0.91
CA LYS A 149 9.15 31.61 -1.48
C LYS A 149 7.83 30.85 -1.68
N HIS A 150 7.93 29.58 -2.05
CA HIS A 150 6.77 28.73 -2.27
C HIS A 150 6.10 28.37 -0.93
N THR A 151 6.86 27.98 0.09
CA THR A 151 6.37 27.77 1.46
C THR A 151 5.66 29.01 2.00
N GLU A 152 6.27 30.20 1.87
CA GLU A 152 5.69 31.49 2.30
C GLU A 152 4.36 31.80 1.60
N SER A 153 4.26 31.46 0.30
CA SER A 153 3.03 31.61 -0.48
C SER A 153 1.90 30.71 0.04
N ILE A 154 2.20 29.44 0.32
CA ILE A 154 1.22 28.48 0.85
C ILE A 154 0.77 28.88 2.25
N LYS A 155 1.72 29.22 3.12
CA LYS A 155 1.43 29.78 4.44
C LYS A 155 0.46 30.95 4.36
N GLY A 156 0.74 31.91 3.48
CA GLY A 156 -0.13 33.07 3.27
C GLY A 156 -1.54 32.70 2.77
N LYS A 157 -1.70 31.63 1.98
CA LYS A 157 -3.03 31.14 1.52
C LYS A 157 -3.85 30.56 2.70
N PHE A 158 -3.25 29.72 3.53
CA PHE A 158 -3.93 29.11 4.68
C PHE A 158 -4.15 30.13 5.82
N GLU A 159 -3.26 31.11 6.01
CA GLU A 159 -3.47 32.20 6.97
C GLU A 159 -4.66 33.09 6.58
N LYS A 160 -4.77 33.45 5.29
CA LYS A 160 -5.94 34.18 4.77
C LYS A 160 -7.22 33.37 4.92
N THR A 161 -7.15 32.06 4.72
CA THR A 161 -8.29 31.16 4.99
C THR A 161 -8.74 31.27 6.43
N GLY A 162 -7.81 31.16 7.39
CA GLY A 162 -8.11 31.29 8.82
C GLY A 162 -8.73 32.65 9.19
N GLN A 163 -8.33 33.73 8.51
CA GLN A 163 -8.92 35.06 8.68
C GLN A 163 -10.30 35.20 7.99
N HIS A 164 -10.55 34.45 6.91
CA HIS A 164 -11.78 34.49 6.13
C HIS A 164 -12.87 33.53 6.60
N ILE A 165 -12.54 32.52 7.41
CA ILE A 165 -13.52 31.70 8.13
C ILE A 165 -14.27 32.65 9.07
N LYS A 166 -15.38 33.19 8.56
CA LYS A 166 -16.00 34.45 9.01
C LYS A 166 -16.56 34.45 10.42
N ASN A 167 -16.53 33.33 11.13
CA ASN A 167 -16.64 33.27 12.58
C ASN A 167 -16.42 31.81 12.98
N LYS A 168 -15.37 31.48 13.73
CA LYS A 168 -15.24 30.17 14.39
C LYS A 168 -16.51 29.85 15.20
N ASN A 169 -17.18 30.88 15.71
CA ASN A 169 -18.50 30.83 16.32
C ASN A 169 -19.59 30.21 15.42
N ASP A 170 -19.57 30.42 14.11
CA ASP A 170 -20.57 29.84 13.21
C ASP A 170 -20.28 28.35 12.93
N LEU A 171 -18.99 27.95 12.91
CA LEU A 171 -18.61 26.54 12.92
C LEU A 171 -19.05 25.87 14.22
N ILE A 172 -18.82 26.51 15.37
CA ILE A 172 -19.26 26.05 16.69
C ILE A 172 -20.78 25.84 16.71
N LYS A 173 -21.58 26.81 16.24
CA LYS A 173 -23.04 26.69 16.17
C LYS A 173 -23.53 25.54 15.29
N LYS A 174 -22.77 25.20 14.25
CA LYS A 174 -23.07 24.10 13.31
C LYS A 174 -22.44 22.77 13.74
N SER A 175 -21.74 22.73 14.88
CA SER A 175 -21.04 21.56 15.38
C SER A 175 -21.64 21.12 16.71
N ILE A 176 -21.35 19.88 17.11
CA ILE A 176 -21.88 19.30 18.34
C ILE A 176 -20.77 19.28 19.39
N LEU A 177 -20.93 20.03 20.47
CA LEU A 177 -20.03 19.94 21.63
C LEU A 177 -20.16 18.55 22.26
N PHE A 178 -19.06 17.84 22.42
CA PHE A 178 -19.09 16.51 23.07
C PHE A 178 -18.08 16.37 24.22
N LYS A 179 -17.08 17.26 24.32
CA LYS A 179 -16.21 17.36 25.50
C LYS A 179 -15.94 18.83 25.80
N ASP A 180 -16.36 19.25 27.00
CA ASP A 180 -16.00 20.55 27.53
C ASP A 180 -14.56 20.54 28.09
N GLY A 181 -13.85 21.67 28.04
CA GLY A 181 -12.46 21.77 28.46
C GLY A 181 -11.65 22.84 27.73
N ASN A 182 -10.33 22.82 27.92
CA ASN A 182 -9.39 23.67 27.19
C ASN A 182 -8.41 22.80 26.40
N PRO A 183 -8.60 22.60 25.09
CA PRO A 183 -9.69 23.17 24.26
C PRO A 183 -11.02 22.41 24.37
N ALA A 184 -12.13 23.10 24.09
CA ALA A 184 -13.46 22.50 23.98
C ALA A 184 -13.57 21.74 22.64
N ARG A 185 -14.03 20.48 22.67
CA ARG A 185 -14.03 19.60 21.49
C ARG A 185 -15.42 19.50 20.87
N TYR A 186 -15.49 19.82 19.58
CA TYR A 186 -16.70 19.89 18.76
C TYR A 186 -16.64 18.89 17.62
N ARG A 187 -17.73 18.15 17.38
CA ARG A 187 -17.88 17.29 16.21
C ARG A 187 -18.50 18.07 15.06
N LEU A 188 -17.80 18.11 13.93
CA LEU A 188 -18.28 18.73 12.70
C LEU A 188 -19.47 17.96 12.15
N GLN A 189 -20.53 18.66 11.76
CA GLN A 189 -21.65 18.05 11.05
C GLN A 189 -21.26 17.73 9.62
N THR A 190 -21.29 16.44 9.27
CA THR A 190 -20.96 15.93 7.94
C THR A 190 -22.20 15.33 7.28
N ARG A 191 -22.22 15.36 5.94
CA ARG A 191 -23.16 14.55 5.15
C ARG A 191 -22.56 13.16 5.02
N THR A 192 -23.27 12.16 5.53
CA THR A 192 -22.94 10.76 5.31
C THR A 192 -23.68 10.30 4.06
N ASP A 193 -22.95 10.16 2.97
CA ASP A 193 -23.51 9.62 1.74
C ASP A 193 -23.58 8.11 1.90
N ASN A 194 -24.66 7.59 2.47
CA ASN A 194 -25.03 6.19 2.30
C ASN A 194 -25.65 6.01 0.91
N LEU A 195 -24.90 6.36 -0.14
CA LEU A 195 -25.28 6.09 -1.52
C LEU A 195 -25.11 4.57 -1.71
N HIS A 196 -26.20 3.86 -1.47
CA HIS A 196 -26.35 2.40 -1.52
C HIS A 196 -25.80 1.63 -0.31
N GLN A 197 -26.63 0.80 0.31
CA GLN A 197 -26.27 -0.17 1.36
C GLN A 197 -25.20 -1.21 0.93
N SER A 198 -24.67 -1.10 -0.29
CA SER A 198 -23.74 -2.05 -0.91
C SER A 198 -22.27 -1.60 -0.93
N GLU A 199 -21.94 -0.35 -0.60
CA GLU A 199 -20.54 0.09 -0.63
C GLU A 199 -19.76 -0.39 0.61
N PRO A 200 -18.56 -0.98 0.44
CA PRO A 200 -17.79 -1.57 1.54
C PRO A 200 -16.97 -0.52 2.34
N TYR A 201 -17.30 0.76 2.22
CA TYR A 201 -16.65 1.88 2.90
C TYR A 201 -17.67 2.95 3.33
N ARG A 202 -17.25 3.82 4.26
CA ARG A 202 -18.04 4.98 4.69
C ARG A 202 -17.54 6.24 3.99
N LYS A 203 -18.46 7.15 3.64
CA LYS A 203 -18.11 8.47 3.08
C LYS A 203 -18.71 9.57 3.96
N MET A 204 -17.85 10.45 4.47
CA MET A 204 -18.23 11.57 5.34
C MET A 204 -17.74 12.87 4.73
N THR A 205 -18.65 13.77 4.39
CA THR A 205 -18.33 14.99 3.67
C THR A 205 -18.65 16.23 4.50
N PHE A 206 -17.69 17.14 4.64
CA PHE A 206 -17.86 18.48 5.19
C PHE A 206 -17.73 19.53 4.09
N GLY A 207 -18.77 20.33 3.88
CA GLY A 207 -18.82 21.33 2.79
C GLY A 207 -19.27 20.74 1.45
N GLU A 208 -19.07 21.50 0.37
CA GLU A 208 -19.48 21.12 -0.99
C GLU A 208 -18.31 21.25 -1.95
N ARG A 209 -18.10 20.22 -2.78
CA ARG A 209 -16.97 20.12 -3.71
C ARG A 209 -17.18 21.06 -4.90
N ASP A 210 -16.27 22.01 -5.06
CA ASP A 210 -16.11 22.81 -6.28
C ASP A 210 -15.11 22.11 -7.21
N LYS A 211 -15.56 21.75 -8.42
CA LYS A 211 -14.74 21.07 -9.43
C LYS A 211 -13.63 21.94 -10.00
N ASN A 212 -13.74 23.27 -9.88
CA ASN A 212 -12.73 24.21 -10.38
C ASN A 212 -11.60 24.46 -9.38
N LYS A 213 -11.77 23.98 -8.14
CA LYS A 213 -10.81 24.19 -7.07
C LYS A 213 -9.77 23.07 -7.05
N PRO A 214 -8.49 23.38 -6.78
CA PRO A 214 -7.47 22.35 -6.63
C PRO A 214 -7.90 21.31 -5.61
N HIS A 215 -7.78 20.03 -5.96
CA HIS A 215 -8.19 18.91 -5.15
C HIS A 215 -6.98 18.02 -4.87
N LYS A 216 -6.85 17.59 -3.61
CA LYS A 216 -5.80 16.71 -3.14
C LYS A 216 -6.43 15.49 -2.48
N SER A 217 -5.82 14.34 -2.72
CA SER A 217 -6.31 13.04 -2.27
C SER A 217 -5.16 12.27 -1.62
N ILE A 218 -5.34 11.87 -0.37
CA ILE A 218 -4.32 11.16 0.40
C ILE A 218 -4.89 9.89 1.02
N LEU A 219 -4.05 8.86 1.13
CA LEU A 219 -4.36 7.60 1.80
C LEU A 219 -3.53 7.47 3.08
N MET A 220 -4.18 7.25 4.22
CA MET A 220 -3.52 7.09 5.51
C MET A 220 -3.41 5.61 5.88
N VAL A 221 -2.20 5.08 6.00
CA VAL A 221 -1.93 3.67 6.34
C VAL A 221 -0.97 3.58 7.51
N GLY A 222 -1.19 2.62 8.42
CA GLY A 222 -0.32 2.40 9.58
C GLY A 222 -0.98 1.49 10.62
N GLU A 223 -0.21 1.07 11.63
CA GLU A 223 -0.70 0.20 12.70
C GLU A 223 -1.85 0.84 13.51
N THR A 224 -2.61 0.02 14.23
CA THR A 224 -3.61 0.51 15.20
C THR A 224 -2.88 1.34 16.27
N GLY A 225 -3.43 2.51 16.63
CA GLY A 225 -2.84 3.35 17.69
C GLY A 225 -1.66 4.23 17.27
N THR A 226 -1.26 4.24 15.99
CA THR A 226 -0.21 5.17 15.51
C THR A 226 -0.68 6.63 15.36
N GLY A 227 -1.96 6.91 15.63
CA GLY A 227 -2.51 8.27 15.60
C GLY A 227 -3.00 8.75 14.23
N LYS A 228 -3.36 7.84 13.31
CA LYS A 228 -3.94 8.20 11.99
C LYS A 228 -5.14 9.14 12.11
N THR A 229 -6.16 8.72 12.87
CA THR A 229 -7.40 9.50 13.10
C THR A 229 -7.11 10.84 13.79
N THR A 230 -6.21 10.85 14.78
CA THR A 230 -5.78 12.09 15.44
C THR A 230 -5.16 13.04 14.41
N LEU A 231 -4.27 12.54 13.56
CA LEU A 231 -3.59 13.32 12.53
C LEU A 231 -4.57 13.87 11.48
N ILE A 232 -5.64 13.14 11.14
CA ILE A 232 -6.73 13.66 10.29
C ILE A 232 -7.36 14.90 10.91
N ASN A 233 -7.68 14.85 12.20
CA ASN A 233 -8.26 15.99 12.91
C ASN A 233 -7.26 17.16 13.02
N VAL A 234 -5.96 16.89 13.20
CA VAL A 234 -4.90 17.91 13.13
C VAL A 234 -4.89 18.60 11.76
N MET A 235 -4.95 17.84 10.67
CA MET A 235 -4.99 18.38 9.31
C MET A 235 -6.19 19.31 9.10
N ILE A 236 -7.36 18.90 9.60
CA ILE A 236 -8.59 19.67 9.45
C ILE A 236 -8.57 20.94 10.28
N ASN A 237 -8.11 20.90 11.53
CA ASN A 237 -7.98 22.10 12.35
C ASN A 237 -7.00 23.12 11.75
N TYR A 238 -5.89 22.64 11.17
CA TYR A 238 -4.98 23.50 10.41
C TYR A 238 -5.68 24.16 9.21
N MET A 239 -6.43 23.39 8.41
CA MET A 239 -7.19 23.93 7.27
C MET A 239 -8.30 24.90 7.69
N LEU A 240 -8.87 24.72 8.89
CA LEU A 240 -9.82 25.62 9.52
C LEU A 240 -9.16 26.85 10.16
N GLY A 241 -7.82 26.95 10.14
CA GLY A 241 -7.09 28.04 10.77
C GLY A 241 -7.33 28.16 12.28
N VAL A 242 -7.61 27.03 12.94
CA VAL A 242 -7.73 26.94 14.39
C VAL A 242 -6.35 27.11 15.00
N GLN A 243 -6.25 28.00 15.97
CA GLN A 243 -5.10 28.31 16.78
C GLN A 243 -5.42 27.95 18.23
N ARG A 244 -4.41 27.68 19.06
CA ARG A 244 -4.68 27.31 20.46
C ARG A 244 -5.43 28.42 21.23
N GLU A 245 -5.20 29.68 20.90
CA GLU A 245 -5.87 30.81 21.56
C GLU A 245 -7.39 30.81 21.35
N ASP A 246 -7.89 30.10 20.33
CA ASP A 246 -9.33 29.95 20.11
C ASP A 246 -10.00 29.06 21.16
N LYS A 247 -9.22 28.21 21.86
CA LYS A 247 -9.69 27.26 22.87
C LYS A 247 -10.77 26.30 22.36
N VAL A 248 -10.76 26.00 21.07
CA VAL A 248 -11.67 25.04 20.43
C VAL A 248 -10.89 24.04 19.60
N TRP A 249 -11.47 22.85 19.46
CA TRP A 249 -10.93 21.76 18.66
C TRP A 249 -12.06 21.08 17.89
N PHE A 250 -11.91 20.95 16.57
CA PHE A 250 -12.93 20.31 15.73
C PHE A 250 -12.54 18.90 15.34
N GLU A 251 -13.52 18.00 15.28
CA GLU A 251 -13.32 16.61 14.85
C GLU A 251 -14.31 16.24 13.77
N ILE A 252 -13.79 15.73 12.64
CA ILE A 252 -14.62 15.16 11.58
C ILE A 252 -14.91 13.68 11.81
N THR A 253 -14.06 13.02 12.60
CA THR A 253 -14.10 11.59 12.80
C THR A 253 -15.18 11.22 13.81
N ASP A 254 -16.07 10.29 13.45
CA ASP A 254 -17.11 9.78 14.34
C ASP A 254 -16.58 8.57 15.12
N ASP A 255 -15.68 8.83 16.06
CA ASP A 255 -15.29 7.80 17.03
C ASP A 255 -16.40 7.72 18.09
N GLN A 256 -17.44 6.94 17.80
CA GLN A 256 -18.43 6.53 18.80
C GLN A 256 -17.85 5.47 19.74
N SER A 257 -16.77 5.79 20.44
CA SER A 257 -16.37 5.07 21.63
C SER A 257 -16.79 5.89 22.85
N ASP A 258 -17.97 5.55 23.38
CA ASP A 258 -18.23 5.76 24.79
C ASP A 258 -17.03 5.23 25.59
N ARG A 259 -16.42 6.12 26.38
CA ARG A 259 -15.55 5.84 27.55
C ARG A 259 -14.37 4.90 27.32
N THR A 260 -13.18 5.43 27.62
CA THR A 260 -11.85 4.79 27.71
C THR A 260 -11.04 4.78 26.42
N SER A 261 -9.90 5.46 26.46
CA SER A 261 -8.89 5.67 25.42
C SER A 261 -8.14 4.39 25.02
N VAL A 262 -8.79 3.23 25.04
CA VAL A 262 -8.19 1.91 24.80
C VAL A 262 -8.83 1.19 23.60
N HIS A 263 -9.97 1.67 23.08
CA HIS A 263 -10.74 0.94 22.06
C HIS A 263 -11.09 1.75 20.78
N SER A 264 -10.40 2.86 20.48
CA SER A 264 -10.58 3.56 19.19
C SER A 264 -9.97 2.75 18.03
N GLN A 265 -10.73 1.78 17.54
CA GLN A 265 -10.38 1.02 16.34
C GLN A 265 -11.31 1.42 15.20
N THR A 266 -10.77 2.12 14.20
CA THR A 266 -11.45 2.29 12.90
C THR A 266 -11.88 0.91 12.38
N SER A 267 -13.18 0.69 12.26
CA SER A 267 -13.78 -0.62 11.95
C SER A 267 -13.94 -0.88 10.45
N SER A 268 -13.90 0.18 9.64
CA SER A 268 -14.04 0.13 8.17
C SER A 268 -13.31 1.30 7.53
N VAL A 269 -12.90 1.15 6.26
CA VAL A 269 -12.29 2.25 5.51
C VAL A 269 -13.28 3.42 5.44
N THR A 270 -12.81 4.62 5.77
CA THR A 270 -13.63 5.83 5.77
C THR A 270 -13.00 6.90 4.89
N VAL A 271 -13.79 7.47 3.98
CA VAL A 271 -13.39 8.56 3.10
C VAL A 271 -13.93 9.87 3.65
N TYR A 272 -13.03 10.74 4.09
CA TYR A 272 -13.33 12.08 4.56
C TYR A 272 -13.16 13.08 3.43
N GLY A 273 -14.25 13.68 2.97
CA GLY A 273 -14.24 14.79 2.02
C GLY A 273 -14.28 16.12 2.77
N PHE A 274 -13.19 16.88 2.78
CA PHE A 274 -13.13 18.20 3.40
C PHE A 274 -13.09 19.30 2.34
N TYR A 275 -14.26 19.89 2.10
CA TYR A 275 -14.52 20.81 0.99
C TYR A 275 -14.89 22.21 1.46
N LEU A 276 -13.98 22.83 2.23
CA LEU A 276 -14.16 24.19 2.72
C LEU A 276 -14.00 25.21 1.59
N GLN A 277 -14.96 26.13 1.45
CA GLN A 277 -14.98 27.14 0.38
C GLN A 277 -13.86 28.17 0.54
N GLU A 278 -13.52 28.52 1.78
CA GLU A 278 -12.49 29.49 2.13
C GLU A 278 -11.07 28.94 1.99
N SER A 279 -10.89 27.60 2.06
CA SER A 279 -9.58 26.94 1.95
C SER A 279 -8.95 27.16 0.56
N PRO A 280 -7.62 27.12 0.37
CA PRO A 280 -7.06 27.14 -0.98
C PRO A 280 -7.30 25.85 -1.77
N ILE A 281 -7.55 24.73 -1.09
CA ILE A 281 -7.66 23.40 -1.70
C ILE A 281 -8.87 22.64 -1.15
N HIS A 282 -9.32 21.64 -1.89
CA HIS A 282 -10.18 20.57 -1.42
C HIS A 282 -9.34 19.36 -1.04
N LEU A 283 -9.64 18.72 0.08
CA LEU A 283 -8.89 17.57 0.55
C LEU A 283 -9.80 16.36 0.71
N THR A 284 -9.40 15.22 0.17
CA THR A 284 -10.00 13.92 0.41
C THR A 284 -9.00 13.04 1.13
N ILE A 285 -9.38 12.51 2.29
CA ILE A 285 -8.54 11.63 3.09
C ILE A 285 -9.20 10.25 3.16
N ILE A 286 -8.48 9.23 2.74
CA ILE A 286 -8.89 7.83 2.89
C ILE A 286 -8.24 7.29 4.16
N ASP A 287 -9.02 7.11 5.22
CA ASP A 287 -8.55 6.50 6.48
C ASP A 287 -8.76 4.99 6.43
N THR A 288 -7.69 4.23 6.66
CA THR A 288 -7.77 2.78 6.76
C THR A 288 -7.81 2.34 8.22
N PRO A 289 -8.49 1.22 8.54
CA PRO A 289 -8.24 0.49 9.77
C PRO A 289 -6.75 0.23 10.01
N GLY A 290 -6.39 -0.05 11.27
CA GLY A 290 -5.03 -0.44 11.61
C GLY A 290 -4.59 -1.63 10.76
N TYR A 291 -3.56 -1.40 9.94
CA TYR A 291 -3.05 -2.39 9.01
C TYR A 291 -2.20 -3.42 9.79
N GLY A 292 -2.26 -4.70 9.40
CA GLY A 292 -1.51 -5.78 10.06
C GLY A 292 -1.91 -6.04 11.53
N ASP A 293 -3.15 -5.75 11.93
CA ASP A 293 -3.65 -5.94 13.30
C ASP A 293 -3.74 -7.40 13.74
N THR A 294 -3.93 -7.63 15.05
CA THR A 294 -4.13 -8.98 15.64
C THR A 294 -5.33 -9.73 15.05
N ARG A 295 -6.11 -9.06 14.21
CA ARG A 295 -7.26 -9.56 13.45
C ARG A 295 -6.89 -10.33 12.18
N GLY A 296 -5.60 -10.36 11.78
CA GLY A 296 -5.06 -11.24 10.74
C GLY A 296 -5.13 -10.70 9.30
N THR A 297 -4.62 -11.51 8.36
CA THR A 297 -4.45 -11.16 6.92
C THR A 297 -5.76 -10.96 6.15
N ASP A 298 -6.89 -11.41 6.69
CA ASP A 298 -8.19 -11.26 6.05
C ASP A 298 -8.72 -9.82 6.10
N LEU A 299 -8.34 -9.03 7.12
CA LEU A 299 -8.66 -7.60 7.17
C LEU A 299 -7.94 -6.83 6.06
N ASP A 300 -6.68 -7.19 5.77
CA ASP A 300 -5.90 -6.53 4.73
C ASP A 300 -6.45 -6.85 3.33
N LYS A 301 -6.95 -8.08 3.12
CA LYS A 301 -7.72 -8.44 1.91
C LYS A 301 -8.99 -7.63 1.78
N GLN A 302 -9.74 -7.42 2.87
CA GLN A 302 -10.93 -6.58 2.86
C GLN A 302 -10.58 -5.12 2.50
N ILE A 303 -9.49 -4.58 3.05
CA ILE A 303 -9.01 -3.23 2.68
C ILE A 303 -8.70 -3.15 1.18
N ALA A 304 -8.06 -4.17 0.60
CA ALA A 304 -7.77 -4.24 -0.83
C ALA A 304 -9.05 -4.28 -1.68
N VAL A 305 -10.06 -5.06 -1.28
CA VAL A 305 -11.36 -5.15 -1.96
C VAL A 305 -12.14 -3.83 -1.86
N THR A 306 -12.12 -3.21 -0.69
CA THR A 306 -12.74 -1.90 -0.47
C THR A 306 -12.06 -0.83 -1.32
N PHE A 307 -10.73 -0.86 -1.42
CA PHE A 307 -9.98 0.05 -2.26
C PHE A 307 -10.26 -0.15 -3.75
N LYS A 308 -10.42 -1.41 -4.20
CA LYS A 308 -10.88 -1.73 -5.56
C LYS A 308 -12.24 -1.07 -5.83
N SER A 309 -13.19 -1.26 -4.92
CA SER A 309 -14.54 -0.70 -5.02
C SER A 309 -14.52 0.84 -5.08
N LEU A 310 -13.67 1.48 -4.27
CA LEU A 310 -13.43 2.93 -4.29
C LEU A 310 -12.87 3.43 -5.62
N SER A 311 -12.03 2.63 -6.29
CA SER A 311 -11.40 3.00 -7.55
C SER A 311 -12.26 2.73 -8.79
N ASP A 312 -13.23 1.82 -8.67
CA ASP A 312 -14.13 1.41 -9.74
C ASP A 312 -15.41 2.26 -9.81
N SER A 313 -15.80 2.91 -8.70
CA SER A 313 -17.00 3.75 -8.67
C SER A 313 -16.83 5.03 -9.50
N ALA A 314 -17.89 5.46 -10.19
CA ALA A 314 -17.84 6.64 -11.09
C ALA A 314 -17.63 7.96 -10.33
N GLU A 315 -18.04 8.01 -9.06
CA GLU A 315 -17.75 9.12 -8.14
C GLU A 315 -16.55 8.84 -7.22
N GLY A 316 -15.82 7.77 -7.52
CA GLY A 316 -14.72 7.25 -6.75
C GLY A 316 -13.43 8.04 -6.89
N ILE A 317 -12.39 7.47 -6.31
CA ILE A 317 -11.05 8.07 -6.34
C ILE A 317 -10.27 7.34 -7.43
N HIS A 318 -9.91 8.05 -8.50
CA HIS A 318 -9.17 7.47 -9.64
C HIS A 318 -7.68 7.82 -9.63
N GLU A 319 -7.30 8.83 -8.85
CA GLU A 319 -5.92 9.27 -8.67
C GLU A 319 -5.66 9.55 -7.19
N ILE A 320 -4.42 9.37 -6.75
CA ILE A 320 -3.97 9.70 -5.40
C ILE A 320 -2.71 10.56 -5.46
N ASP A 321 -2.69 11.65 -4.71
CA ASP A 321 -1.53 12.54 -4.58
C ASP A 321 -0.46 11.92 -3.69
N ALA A 322 -0.84 11.36 -2.54
CA ALA A 322 0.11 10.76 -1.61
C ALA A 322 -0.45 9.55 -0.84
N VAL A 323 0.42 8.57 -0.60
CA VAL A 323 0.19 7.48 0.35
C VAL A 323 1.04 7.76 1.58
N CYS A 324 0.38 8.04 2.70
CA CYS A 324 0.97 8.45 3.94
C CYS A 324 1.11 7.25 4.88
N LEU A 325 2.34 6.76 5.06
CA LEU A 325 2.66 5.73 6.03
C LEU A 325 2.89 6.38 7.41
N VAL A 326 1.97 6.13 8.34
CA VAL A 326 1.94 6.74 9.67
C VAL A 326 2.67 5.85 10.68
N ILE A 327 3.76 6.37 11.24
CA ILE A 327 4.69 5.67 12.13
C ILE A 327 4.80 6.44 13.44
N ASN A 328 4.83 5.73 14.58
CA ASN A 328 5.06 6.37 15.87
C ASN A 328 6.56 6.68 16.06
N ALA A 329 6.89 7.96 16.29
CA ALA A 329 8.27 8.45 16.43
C ALA A 329 9.05 7.87 17.62
N THR A 330 8.34 7.38 18.65
CA THR A 330 8.94 6.81 19.86
C THR A 330 9.51 5.41 19.65
N GLN A 331 9.19 4.75 18.53
CA GLN A 331 9.71 3.43 18.20
C GLN A 331 11.13 3.55 17.62
N ASN A 332 12.07 2.81 18.21
CA ASN A 332 13.49 2.88 17.86
C ASN A 332 13.87 2.08 16.60
N GLN A 333 12.98 1.20 16.11
CA GLN A 333 13.18 0.38 14.91
C GLN A 333 11.83 0.17 14.21
N LEU A 334 11.88 -0.10 12.90
CA LEU A 334 10.69 -0.59 12.21
C LEU A 334 10.38 -2.00 12.68
N SER A 335 9.16 -2.23 13.16
CA SER A 335 8.71 -3.57 13.51
C SER A 335 8.55 -4.43 12.23
N ASP A 336 8.64 -5.77 12.35
CA ASP A 336 8.28 -6.68 11.25
C ASP A 336 6.89 -6.38 10.69
N ARG A 337 5.99 -5.92 11.56
CA ARG A 337 4.64 -5.49 11.22
C ARG A 337 4.64 -4.21 10.37
N GLN A 338 5.49 -3.22 10.67
CA GLN A 338 5.61 -2.01 9.85
C GLN A 338 6.21 -2.30 8.47
N ILE A 339 7.19 -3.20 8.41
CA ILE A 339 7.76 -3.69 7.14
C ILE A 339 6.66 -4.38 6.33
N TYR A 340 5.88 -5.26 6.96
CA TYR A 340 4.74 -5.92 6.33
C TYR A 340 3.71 -4.92 5.80
N ILE A 341 3.31 -3.91 6.58
CA ILE A 341 2.34 -2.89 6.13
C ILE A 341 2.85 -2.19 4.89
N PHE A 342 4.12 -1.83 4.89
CA PHE A 342 4.73 -1.14 3.76
C PHE A 342 4.79 -2.04 2.50
N ASP A 343 5.17 -3.31 2.66
CA ASP A 343 5.17 -4.28 1.57
C ASP A 343 3.75 -4.50 1.04
N ALA A 344 2.75 -4.59 1.93
CA ALA A 344 1.36 -4.72 1.56
C ALA A 344 0.88 -3.51 0.75
N VAL A 345 1.19 -2.29 1.19
CA VAL A 345 0.89 -1.05 0.45
C VAL A 345 1.57 -1.05 -0.92
N GLN A 346 2.87 -1.31 -1.01
CA GLN A 346 3.56 -1.41 -2.31
C GLN A 346 2.93 -2.46 -3.22
N SER A 347 2.48 -3.58 -2.64
CA SER A 347 1.85 -4.66 -3.37
C SER A 347 0.49 -4.26 -3.94
N LEU A 348 -0.20 -3.28 -3.34
CA LEU A 348 -1.46 -2.73 -3.83
C LEU A 348 -1.21 -1.72 -4.96
N PHE A 349 -0.30 -0.78 -4.75
CA PHE A 349 -0.15 0.38 -5.65
C PHE A 349 0.80 0.17 -6.83
N GLY A 350 1.56 -0.92 -6.84
CA GLY A 350 2.57 -1.15 -7.87
C GLY A 350 3.88 -0.40 -7.57
N ARG A 351 4.91 -0.66 -8.40
CA ARG A 351 6.27 -0.16 -8.17
C ARG A 351 6.45 1.32 -8.53
N ASP A 352 5.62 1.83 -9.42
CA ASP A 352 5.61 3.22 -9.86
C ASP A 352 5.12 4.16 -8.76
N PHE A 353 4.37 3.69 -7.77
CA PHE A 353 3.83 4.53 -6.69
C PHE A 353 4.86 5.00 -5.65
N ALA A 354 6.09 4.46 -5.67
CA ALA A 354 7.11 4.74 -4.66
C ALA A 354 7.32 6.24 -4.41
N GLU A 355 7.34 7.06 -5.46
CA GLU A 355 7.57 8.51 -5.37
C GLU A 355 6.42 9.28 -4.70
N ASN A 356 5.25 8.66 -4.53
CA ASN A 356 4.08 9.24 -3.88
C ASN A 356 3.89 8.68 -2.46
N ILE A 357 4.74 7.74 -2.02
CA ILE A 357 4.71 7.21 -0.64
C ILE A 357 5.55 8.12 0.25
N VAL A 358 4.95 8.68 1.31
CA VAL A 358 5.61 9.55 2.28
C VAL A 358 5.45 9.05 3.70
N LEU A 359 6.41 9.38 4.56
CA LEU A 359 6.43 8.93 5.96
C LEU A 359 5.92 10.05 6.88
N LEU A 360 4.92 9.76 7.71
CA LEU A 360 4.40 10.68 8.71
C LEU A 360 4.73 10.14 10.11
N PHE A 361 5.60 10.84 10.83
CA PHE A 361 6.00 10.45 12.18
C PHE A 361 5.14 11.18 13.21
N THR A 362 4.34 10.44 13.98
CA THR A 362 3.46 10.95 15.04
C THR A 362 4.15 10.90 16.40
N HIS A 363 3.66 11.66 17.39
CA HIS A 363 4.25 11.78 18.73
C HIS A 363 5.72 12.23 18.70
N SER A 364 6.09 13.04 17.70
CA SER A 364 7.43 13.59 17.58
C SER A 364 7.59 14.85 18.43
N THR A 365 8.64 14.88 19.25
CA THR A 365 9.04 16.07 20.02
C THR A 365 9.88 17.06 19.21
N GLY A 366 9.99 16.86 17.89
CA GLY A 366 10.80 17.70 16.99
C GLY A 366 12.31 17.42 17.02
N PHE A 367 12.76 16.47 17.86
CA PHE A 367 14.16 16.04 17.88
C PHE A 367 14.51 15.10 16.71
N PRO A 368 15.80 15.02 16.31
CA PRO A 368 16.22 14.21 15.16
C PRO A 368 15.90 12.71 15.34
N LEU A 369 15.09 12.16 14.42
CA LEU A 369 14.74 10.73 14.33
C LEU A 369 15.90 9.86 13.82
N LYS A 370 17.08 9.94 14.45
CA LYS A 370 18.26 9.19 13.99
C LYS A 370 17.98 7.69 13.91
N ASN A 371 17.29 7.11 14.88
CA ASN A 371 17.03 5.68 14.94
C ASN A 371 15.96 5.26 13.92
N ALA A 372 14.80 5.92 13.91
CA ALA A 372 13.71 5.58 12.99
C ALA A 372 14.07 5.81 11.52
N LEU A 373 14.79 6.89 11.18
CA LEU A 373 15.25 7.13 9.81
C LEU A 373 16.34 6.14 9.38
N THR A 374 17.18 5.68 10.31
CA THR A 374 18.15 4.61 10.01
C THR A 374 17.41 3.30 9.73
N ALA A 375 16.41 2.96 10.54
CA ALA A 375 15.59 1.77 10.32
C ALA A 375 14.86 1.78 8.97
N VAL A 376 14.28 2.93 8.58
CA VAL A 376 13.68 3.11 7.24
C VAL A 376 14.68 2.86 6.11
N LYS A 377 15.91 3.36 6.25
CA LYS A 377 16.98 3.16 5.26
C LYS A 377 17.44 1.71 5.21
N GLU A 378 17.61 1.07 6.37
CA GLU A 378 18.01 -0.34 6.50
C GLU A 378 16.96 -1.29 5.93
N ALA A 379 15.68 -1.00 6.16
CA ALA A 379 14.55 -1.74 5.57
C ALA A 379 14.39 -1.50 4.06
N LYS A 380 15.19 -0.60 3.46
CA LYS A 380 15.19 -0.28 2.02
C LYS A 380 13.80 0.06 1.49
N LEU A 381 13.03 0.84 2.27
CA LEU A 381 11.69 1.23 1.90
C LEU A 381 11.71 2.12 0.64
N LYS A 382 11.08 1.65 -0.45
CA LYS A 382 10.82 2.46 -1.66
C LYS A 382 9.75 3.51 -1.39
N CYS A 383 10.20 4.72 -1.08
CA CYS A 383 9.34 5.88 -0.81
C CYS A 383 9.87 7.10 -1.56
N ALA A 384 9.14 8.21 -1.49
CA ALA A 384 9.57 9.48 -2.01
C ALA A 384 10.93 9.85 -1.41
N VAL A 385 11.85 10.30 -2.26
CA VAL A 385 13.18 10.77 -1.83
C VAL A 385 13.40 12.22 -2.23
N ASN A 386 14.13 12.95 -1.40
CA ASN A 386 14.53 14.33 -1.69
C ASN A 386 15.79 14.38 -2.57
N ASP A 387 16.23 15.60 -2.91
CA ASP A 387 17.43 15.86 -3.73
C ASP A 387 18.73 15.24 -3.17
N LYS A 388 18.74 14.83 -1.89
CA LYS A 388 19.87 14.15 -1.23
C LYS A 388 19.71 12.63 -1.21
N ASN A 389 18.74 12.09 -1.97
CA ASN A 389 18.38 10.68 -2.00
C ASN A 389 18.00 10.13 -0.61
N GLN A 390 17.37 10.97 0.22
CA GLN A 390 16.88 10.57 1.54
C GLN A 390 15.34 10.50 1.53
N PRO A 391 14.74 9.57 2.30
CA PRO A 391 13.28 9.48 2.44
C PRO A 391 12.65 10.83 2.80
N VAL A 392 11.54 11.16 2.15
CA VAL A 392 10.70 12.32 2.49
C VAL A 392 9.83 11.93 3.68
N PHE A 393 9.89 12.74 4.74
CA PHE A 393 9.13 12.52 5.95
C PHE A 393 8.67 13.84 6.57
N PHE A 394 7.60 13.77 7.37
CA PHE A 394 7.04 14.90 8.11
C PHE A 394 6.81 14.49 9.56
N LEU A 395 6.93 15.46 10.47
CA LEU A 395 6.85 15.24 11.92
C LEU A 395 5.57 15.85 12.46
N PHE A 396 4.91 15.15 13.38
CA PHE A 396 3.70 15.62 14.04
C PHE A 396 3.74 15.20 15.50
N ASN A 397 3.45 16.13 16.41
CA ASN A 397 3.39 15.79 17.84
C ASN A 397 2.05 15.13 18.22
N ASN A 398 0.96 15.43 17.51
CA ASN A 398 -0.40 14.93 17.76
C ASN A 398 -1.01 15.26 19.14
N CYS A 399 -0.38 16.13 19.94
CA CYS A 399 -0.85 16.54 21.28
C CYS A 399 -1.73 17.80 21.28
N GLN A 400 -2.22 18.24 20.12
CA GLN A 400 -2.90 19.53 20.00
C GLN A 400 -4.26 19.57 20.72
N SER A 401 -4.88 18.41 20.99
CA SER A 401 -6.10 18.29 21.77
C SER A 401 -5.88 18.19 23.29
N ASP A 402 -4.64 18.14 23.75
CA ASP A 402 -4.27 17.91 25.15
C ASP A 402 -3.94 19.22 25.87
N ALA A 403 -4.25 19.30 27.16
CA ALA A 403 -3.92 20.46 28.00
C ALA A 403 -2.42 20.45 28.37
N ALA A 404 -1.70 21.56 28.21
CA ALA A 404 -0.28 21.70 28.57
C ALA A 404 0.04 23.06 29.23
N ASP A 405 1.32 23.29 29.55
CA ASP A 405 1.85 24.50 30.20
C ASP A 405 2.15 25.61 29.17
N GLU A 406 1.58 26.81 29.35
CA GLU A 406 1.53 27.95 28.41
C GLU A 406 2.85 28.25 27.65
N GLN A 407 4.01 28.13 28.29
CA GLN A 407 5.29 28.41 27.63
C GLN A 407 5.75 27.30 26.66
N TYR A 408 5.44 26.04 27.00
CA TYR A 408 5.73 24.89 26.14
C TYR A 408 4.79 24.86 24.93
N GLU A 409 3.58 25.42 25.09
CA GLU A 409 2.53 25.47 24.08
C GLU A 409 2.90 26.31 22.85
N MET A 410 3.41 27.52 23.06
CA MET A 410 3.71 28.46 21.96
C MET A 410 4.78 27.93 21.00
N ILE A 411 5.82 27.28 21.55
CA ILE A 411 6.91 26.71 20.76
C ILE A 411 6.41 25.49 19.96
N GLN A 412 5.60 24.65 20.59
CA GLN A 412 5.04 23.47 19.93
C GLN A 412 4.06 23.82 18.82
N GLU A 413 3.20 24.81 19.02
CA GLU A 413 2.25 25.25 18.00
C GLU A 413 2.96 25.79 16.75
N GLN A 414 4.01 26.59 16.93
CA GLN A 414 4.82 27.08 15.80
C GLN A 414 5.50 25.93 15.03
N LEU A 415 6.01 24.93 15.75
CA LEU A 415 6.63 23.74 15.15
C LEU A 415 5.60 22.91 14.39
N ASP A 416 4.46 22.59 15.00
CA ASP A 416 3.38 21.82 14.37
C ASP A 416 2.85 22.52 13.11
N ARG A 417 2.69 23.84 13.17
CA ARG A 417 2.26 24.64 12.01
C ARG A 417 3.28 24.61 10.89
N SER A 418 4.57 24.71 11.21
CA SER A 418 5.66 24.57 10.24
C SER A 418 5.67 23.19 9.57
N PHE A 419 5.44 22.11 10.33
CA PHE A 419 5.36 20.76 9.75
C PHE A 419 4.15 20.60 8.82
N MET A 420 3.01 21.17 9.19
CA MET A 420 1.81 21.20 8.34
C MET A 420 2.02 22.01 7.05
N GLU A 421 2.68 23.16 7.14
CA GLU A 421 3.06 23.98 5.97
C GLU A 421 3.94 23.17 5.00
N GLN A 422 4.96 22.48 5.51
CA GLN A 422 5.85 21.64 4.70
C GLN A 422 5.10 20.47 4.03
N PHE A 423 4.17 19.83 4.75
CA PHE A 423 3.38 18.73 4.20
C PHE A 423 2.44 19.19 3.08
N PHE A 424 1.72 20.29 3.27
CA PHE A 424 0.85 20.84 2.23
C PHE A 424 1.63 21.40 1.03
N GLU A 425 2.84 21.90 1.26
CA GLU A 425 3.76 22.25 0.17
C GLU A 425 4.18 21.03 -0.66
N PHE A 426 4.51 19.92 0.01
CA PHE A 426 4.77 18.68 -0.70
C PHE A 426 3.54 18.24 -1.52
N LEU A 427 2.33 18.31 -0.95
CA LEU A 427 1.10 17.98 -1.68
C LEU A 427 0.85 18.89 -2.89
N ASP A 428 1.21 20.18 -2.83
CA ASP A 428 1.04 21.10 -3.97
C ASP A 428 2.01 20.80 -5.12
N THR A 429 3.18 20.25 -4.80
CA THR A 429 4.25 19.96 -5.78
C THR A 429 4.19 18.54 -6.36
N ILE A 430 3.68 17.57 -5.60
CA ILE A 430 3.59 16.18 -6.05
C ILE A 430 2.53 16.03 -7.15
N LYS A 431 2.85 15.23 -8.16
CA LYS A 431 1.90 14.88 -9.22
C LYS A 431 1.05 13.69 -8.77
N PRO A 432 -0.28 13.75 -8.91
CA PRO A 432 -1.13 12.61 -8.59
C PRO A 432 -0.82 11.44 -9.52
N LYS A 433 -0.95 10.22 -8.98
CA LYS A 433 -0.80 8.98 -9.74
C LYS A 433 -2.13 8.29 -9.90
N SER A 434 -2.37 7.82 -11.12
CA SER A 434 -3.55 7.03 -11.45
C SER A 434 -3.54 5.70 -10.72
N LEU A 435 -4.73 5.27 -10.30
CA LEU A 435 -4.95 3.95 -9.69
C LEU A 435 -5.19 2.85 -10.73
N GLN A 436 -4.95 3.10 -12.02
CA GLN A 436 -5.11 2.08 -13.06
C GLN A 436 -4.26 0.83 -12.79
N MET A 437 -2.97 1.00 -12.48
CA MET A 437 -2.09 -0.13 -12.18
C MET A 437 -2.55 -0.89 -10.93
N THR A 438 -3.03 -0.19 -9.90
CA THR A 438 -3.64 -0.80 -8.72
C THR A 438 -4.83 -1.68 -9.09
N ARG A 439 -5.73 -1.19 -9.96
CA ARG A 439 -6.88 -1.97 -10.45
C ARG A 439 -6.43 -3.22 -11.21
N ASP A 440 -5.47 -3.07 -12.11
CA ASP A 440 -4.94 -4.20 -12.89
C ASP A 440 -4.30 -5.26 -11.98
N VAL A 441 -3.55 -4.85 -10.95
CA VAL A 441 -2.94 -5.75 -9.95
C VAL A 441 -4.02 -6.49 -9.16
N LEU A 442 -5.04 -5.78 -8.67
CA LEU A 442 -6.14 -6.37 -7.91
C LEU A 442 -6.97 -7.33 -8.78
N GLN A 443 -7.21 -7.00 -10.04
CA GLN A 443 -7.90 -7.88 -10.98
C GLN A 443 -7.12 -9.16 -11.28
N LYS A 444 -5.80 -9.05 -11.53
CA LYS A 444 -4.93 -10.23 -11.73
C LYS A 444 -4.87 -11.12 -10.49
N ARG A 445 -4.85 -10.53 -9.30
CA ARG A 445 -4.92 -11.29 -8.03
C ARG A 445 -6.22 -12.09 -7.93
N SER A 446 -7.37 -11.46 -8.17
CA SER A 446 -8.66 -12.18 -8.15
C SER A 446 -8.69 -13.32 -9.18
N GLN A 447 -8.11 -13.13 -10.36
CA GLN A 447 -8.02 -14.18 -11.38
C GLN A 447 -7.11 -15.34 -10.95
N LEU A 448 -5.96 -15.04 -10.34
CA LEU A 448 -5.05 -16.05 -9.80
C LEU A 448 -5.68 -16.85 -8.66
N GLU A 449 -6.38 -16.19 -7.74
CA GLU A 449 -7.10 -16.85 -6.65
C GLU A 449 -8.17 -17.82 -7.18
N ALA A 450 -8.95 -17.41 -8.18
CA ALA A 450 -9.91 -18.28 -8.84
C ALA A 450 -9.23 -19.49 -9.51
N ASN A 451 -8.08 -19.28 -10.17
CA ASN A 451 -7.31 -20.38 -10.77
C ASN A 451 -6.77 -21.35 -9.71
N ILE A 452 -6.26 -20.84 -8.58
CA ILE A 452 -5.78 -21.67 -7.46
C ILE A 452 -6.92 -22.50 -6.90
N TYR A 453 -8.09 -21.89 -6.68
CA TYR A 453 -9.27 -22.60 -6.19
C TYR A 453 -9.69 -23.72 -7.15
N ASN A 454 -9.74 -23.45 -8.45
CA ASN A 454 -10.05 -24.46 -9.46
C ASN A 454 -9.02 -25.59 -9.47
N LEU A 455 -7.73 -25.29 -9.36
CA LEU A 455 -6.67 -26.30 -9.26
C LEU A 455 -6.79 -27.15 -8.00
N GLN A 456 -7.10 -26.53 -6.85
CA GLN A 456 -7.36 -27.25 -5.60
C GLN A 456 -8.54 -28.22 -5.74
N SER A 457 -9.63 -27.78 -6.39
CA SER A 457 -10.77 -28.64 -6.70
C SER A 457 -10.37 -29.83 -7.58
N CYS A 458 -9.58 -29.59 -8.65
CA CYS A 458 -9.09 -30.68 -9.50
C CYS A 458 -8.20 -31.67 -8.73
N VAL A 459 -7.33 -31.19 -7.83
CA VAL A 459 -6.49 -32.06 -6.99
C VAL A 459 -7.35 -32.94 -6.10
N GLN A 460 -8.38 -32.38 -5.44
CA GLN A 460 -9.31 -33.16 -4.62
C GLN A 460 -10.05 -34.23 -5.42
N GLU A 461 -10.52 -33.92 -6.63
CA GLU A 461 -11.16 -34.90 -7.52
C GLU A 461 -10.20 -36.02 -7.94
N MET A 462 -8.94 -35.69 -8.23
CA MET A 462 -7.92 -36.69 -8.58
C MET A 462 -7.61 -37.61 -7.40
N GLU A 463 -7.49 -37.06 -6.19
CA GLU A 463 -7.28 -37.84 -4.96
C GLU A 463 -8.45 -38.80 -4.70
N GLN A 464 -9.69 -38.35 -4.92
CA GLN A 464 -10.87 -39.19 -4.80
C GLN A 464 -10.84 -40.34 -5.83
N LYS A 465 -10.58 -40.04 -7.11
CA LYS A 465 -10.46 -41.08 -8.16
C LYS A 465 -9.33 -42.06 -7.88
N GLN A 466 -8.22 -41.60 -7.32
CA GLN A 466 -7.10 -42.47 -6.97
C GLN A 466 -7.48 -43.43 -5.83
N ASN A 467 -8.26 -42.96 -4.85
CA ASN A 467 -8.81 -43.82 -3.80
C ASN A 467 -9.81 -44.85 -4.36
N GLU A 468 -10.71 -44.44 -5.25
CA GLU A 468 -11.66 -45.34 -5.93
C GLU A 468 -10.92 -46.42 -6.75
N LEU A 469 -9.88 -46.05 -7.49
CA LEU A 469 -9.03 -46.99 -8.24
C LEU A 469 -8.35 -47.99 -7.31
N LYS A 470 -7.81 -47.52 -6.17
CA LYS A 470 -7.15 -48.39 -5.20
C LYS A 470 -8.13 -49.41 -4.61
N GLN A 471 -9.32 -48.97 -4.19
CA GLN A 471 -10.37 -49.85 -3.69
C GLN A 471 -10.81 -50.88 -4.75
N THR A 472 -10.98 -50.45 -5.99
CA THR A 472 -11.33 -51.33 -7.11
C THR A 472 -10.25 -52.37 -7.36
N GLN A 473 -8.98 -51.99 -7.27
CA GLN A 473 -7.85 -52.90 -7.47
C GLN A 473 -7.72 -53.91 -6.32
N GLU A 474 -7.94 -53.48 -5.07
CA GLU A 474 -8.00 -54.37 -3.91
C GLU A 474 -9.14 -55.39 -4.03
N ALA A 475 -10.33 -54.93 -4.42
CA ALA A 475 -11.48 -55.81 -4.67
C ALA A 475 -11.22 -56.80 -5.82
N LEU A 476 -10.57 -56.35 -6.90
CA LEU A 476 -10.21 -57.21 -8.01
C LEU A 476 -9.20 -58.31 -7.59
N GLU A 477 -8.19 -57.96 -6.80
CA GLU A 477 -7.24 -58.94 -6.29
C GLU A 477 -7.89 -59.94 -5.31
N GLN A 478 -8.85 -59.49 -4.50
CA GLN A 478 -9.62 -60.39 -3.64
C GLN A 478 -10.47 -61.36 -4.47
N ASN A 479 -11.24 -60.85 -5.44
CA ASN A 479 -12.04 -61.69 -6.33
C ASN A 479 -11.18 -62.70 -7.11
N LYS A 480 -9.97 -62.31 -7.54
CA LYS A 480 -9.01 -63.23 -8.18
C LYS A 480 -8.56 -64.35 -7.24
N LYS A 481 -8.38 -64.08 -5.94
CA LYS A 481 -8.08 -65.12 -4.93
C LYS A 481 -9.28 -66.03 -4.76
N ASP A 482 -10.48 -65.48 -4.59
CA ASP A 482 -11.72 -66.25 -4.41
C ASP A 482 -11.96 -67.20 -5.60
N VAL A 483 -11.71 -66.75 -6.84
CA VAL A 483 -11.79 -67.59 -8.04
C VAL A 483 -10.74 -68.71 -8.03
N LYS A 484 -9.52 -68.44 -7.55
CA LYS A 484 -8.45 -69.46 -7.44
C LYS A 484 -8.77 -70.50 -6.36
N GLU A 485 -9.30 -70.06 -5.22
CA GLU A 485 -9.68 -70.93 -4.10
C GLU A 485 -10.88 -71.81 -4.45
N ASN A 486 -11.83 -71.30 -5.24
CA ASN A 486 -13.02 -72.04 -5.68
C ASN A 486 -12.85 -72.73 -7.05
N LYS A 487 -11.62 -73.04 -7.48
CA LYS A 487 -11.36 -73.67 -8.79
C LYS A 487 -12.00 -75.06 -8.97
N ASN A 488 -12.16 -75.80 -7.89
CA ASN A 488 -12.70 -77.16 -7.89
C ASN A 488 -14.00 -77.20 -7.07
N PHE A 489 -15.04 -76.50 -7.53
CA PHE A 489 -16.36 -76.65 -6.92
C PHE A 489 -17.16 -77.69 -7.71
N GLU A 490 -17.71 -78.66 -6.99
CA GLU A 490 -18.66 -79.63 -7.53
C GLU A 490 -20.08 -79.11 -7.24
N TYR A 491 -20.96 -79.20 -8.22
CA TYR A 491 -22.38 -78.92 -8.06
C TYR A 491 -23.20 -80.03 -8.70
N GLU A 492 -24.29 -80.42 -8.06
CA GLU A 492 -25.19 -81.43 -8.58
C GLU A 492 -26.05 -80.84 -9.70
N VAL A 493 -26.11 -81.56 -10.81
CA VAL A 493 -26.98 -81.26 -11.94
C VAL A 493 -28.00 -82.38 -12.05
N GLU A 494 -29.28 -82.04 -12.09
CA GLU A 494 -30.31 -83.02 -12.43
C GLU A 494 -30.15 -83.43 -13.90
N VAL A 495 -29.69 -84.65 -14.12
CA VAL A 495 -29.55 -85.22 -15.46
C VAL A 495 -30.75 -86.13 -15.71
N PRO A 496 -31.57 -85.88 -16.75
CA PRO A 496 -32.66 -86.79 -17.09
C PRO A 496 -32.07 -88.15 -17.49
N TYR A 497 -32.52 -89.21 -16.81
CA TYR A 497 -32.19 -90.60 -17.15
C TYR A 497 -33.45 -91.35 -17.59
N LYS A 498 -33.27 -92.41 -18.36
CA LYS A 498 -34.38 -93.28 -18.81
C LYS A 498 -34.53 -94.45 -17.85
N GLU A 499 -35.75 -94.72 -17.37
CA GLU A 499 -36.03 -95.78 -16.41
C GLU A 499 -36.75 -96.95 -17.07
N ARG A 500 -36.30 -98.18 -16.82
CA ARG A 500 -36.96 -99.38 -17.34
C ARG A 500 -38.15 -99.76 -16.46
N VAL A 501 -39.35 -99.66 -17.01
CA VAL A 501 -40.61 -100.00 -16.36
C VAL A 501 -41.08 -101.39 -16.81
N ASP A 502 -41.65 -102.17 -15.89
CA ASP A 502 -42.19 -103.49 -16.17
C ASP A 502 -43.39 -103.41 -17.13
N ILE A 503 -43.47 -104.33 -18.10
CA ILE A 503 -44.56 -104.36 -19.07
C ILE A 503 -45.82 -104.91 -18.43
N ASN A 504 -46.96 -104.29 -18.73
CA ASN A 504 -48.26 -104.85 -18.38
C ASN A 504 -48.56 -106.09 -19.23
N HIS A 505 -48.42 -107.28 -18.63
CA HIS A 505 -48.66 -108.57 -19.27
C HIS A 505 -50.09 -108.77 -19.79
N ALA A 506 -51.06 -107.92 -19.42
CA ALA A 506 -52.39 -107.93 -20.02
C ALA A 506 -52.41 -107.40 -21.47
N ILE A 507 -51.38 -106.65 -21.89
CA ILE A 507 -51.31 -105.96 -23.20
C ILE A 507 -50.31 -106.66 -24.13
N ALA A 508 -49.11 -106.97 -23.65
CA ALA A 508 -48.12 -107.75 -24.38
C ALA A 508 -47.14 -108.42 -23.42
N SER A 509 -46.51 -109.52 -23.84
CA SER A 509 -45.52 -110.22 -23.02
C SER A 509 -44.12 -109.61 -23.09
N VAL A 510 -43.79 -108.93 -24.19
CA VAL A 510 -42.46 -108.34 -24.43
C VAL A 510 -42.55 -107.10 -25.32
N ALA A 511 -41.64 -106.15 -25.12
CA ALA A 511 -41.38 -105.01 -26.00
C ALA A 511 -40.08 -105.23 -26.78
N MET A 512 -40.02 -104.70 -28.00
CA MET A 512 -38.76 -104.64 -28.74
C MET A 512 -38.04 -103.33 -28.42
N CYS A 513 -36.87 -103.44 -27.80
CA CYS A 513 -36.09 -102.30 -27.33
C CYS A 513 -34.73 -102.27 -28.03
N CYS A 514 -34.28 -101.06 -28.42
CA CYS A 514 -32.93 -100.86 -28.92
C CYS A 514 -31.95 -100.77 -27.75
N THR A 515 -30.90 -101.58 -27.76
CA THR A 515 -29.88 -101.57 -26.69
C THR A 515 -28.85 -100.45 -26.86
N VAL A 516 -28.84 -99.77 -28.01
CA VAL A 516 -27.91 -98.66 -28.30
C VAL A 516 -28.58 -97.31 -28.01
N CYS A 517 -29.81 -97.11 -28.48
CA CYS A 517 -30.55 -95.87 -28.24
C CYS A 517 -31.27 -95.84 -26.88
N GLU A 518 -31.40 -97.01 -26.23
CA GLU A 518 -32.22 -97.19 -25.04
C GLU A 518 -33.64 -96.65 -25.25
N GLU A 519 -34.31 -97.20 -26.26
CA GLU A 519 -35.62 -96.74 -26.72
C GLU A 519 -36.53 -97.93 -27.04
N ASN A 520 -37.82 -97.75 -26.79
CA ASN A 520 -38.84 -98.68 -27.23
C ASN A 520 -39.10 -98.48 -28.72
N CYS A 521 -38.85 -99.52 -29.49
CA CYS A 521 -38.99 -99.46 -30.94
C CYS A 521 -40.35 -100.01 -31.38
N HIS A 522 -40.83 -101.06 -30.70
CA HIS A 522 -42.14 -101.64 -31.01
C HIS A 522 -42.78 -102.24 -29.76
N TYR A 523 -43.89 -101.61 -29.35
CA TYR A 523 -44.78 -102.07 -28.30
C TYR A 523 -46.17 -101.43 -28.51
N PRO A 524 -47.28 -102.17 -28.34
CA PRO A 524 -47.38 -103.62 -28.17
C PRO A 524 -47.33 -104.39 -29.51
N GLY A 525 -47.14 -105.71 -29.49
CA GLY A 525 -47.41 -106.56 -30.67
C GLY A 525 -46.23 -107.34 -31.29
N CYS A 526 -44.99 -107.17 -30.82
CA CYS A 526 -43.81 -107.86 -31.38
C CYS A 526 -43.58 -109.30 -30.85
N TRP A 527 -44.47 -109.83 -30.00
CA TRP A 527 -44.27 -111.09 -29.26
C TRP A 527 -44.19 -112.35 -30.14
N TRP A 528 -45.02 -112.46 -31.19
CA TRP A 528 -45.19 -113.65 -32.03
C TRP A 528 -44.12 -113.86 -33.12
N ILE A 529 -43.27 -112.86 -33.38
CA ILE A 529 -42.26 -112.91 -34.45
C ILE A 529 -41.01 -113.66 -33.96
N SER A 530 -40.52 -114.66 -34.70
CA SER A 530 -39.36 -115.48 -34.32
C SER A 530 -38.01 -114.79 -34.58
N GLY A 531 -37.90 -113.96 -35.62
CA GLY A 531 -36.69 -113.22 -35.97
C GLY A 531 -36.88 -111.70 -35.82
N LEU A 532 -35.90 -111.01 -35.21
CA LEU A 532 -35.99 -109.57 -34.95
C LEU A 532 -36.03 -108.72 -36.23
N SER A 533 -35.44 -109.19 -37.34
CA SER A 533 -35.47 -108.53 -38.65
C SER A 533 -36.84 -108.54 -39.32
N LEU A 534 -37.73 -109.45 -38.91
CA LEU A 534 -39.09 -109.60 -39.47
C LEU A 534 -40.12 -108.71 -38.78
N CYS A 535 -39.68 -107.85 -37.85
CA CYS A 535 -40.55 -106.93 -37.14
C CYS A 535 -41.08 -105.82 -38.07
N GLU A 536 -42.34 -105.40 -37.90
CA GLU A 536 -42.97 -104.38 -38.73
C GLU A 536 -42.22 -103.04 -38.73
N VAL A 537 -41.50 -102.73 -37.65
CA VAL A 537 -40.69 -101.52 -37.53
C VAL A 537 -39.28 -101.66 -38.13
N MET A 538 -38.97 -102.78 -38.78
CA MET A 538 -37.70 -103.02 -39.46
C MET A 538 -37.86 -102.89 -40.97
N LYS A 539 -36.97 -102.12 -41.59
CA LYS A 539 -36.89 -101.95 -43.03
C LYS A 539 -35.42 -102.00 -43.46
N ASP A 540 -35.11 -102.83 -44.45
CA ASP A 540 -33.74 -103.05 -44.94
C ASP A 540 -32.76 -103.34 -43.78
N ASP A 541 -33.15 -104.27 -42.90
CA ASP A 541 -32.44 -104.70 -41.69
C ASP A 541 -32.21 -103.62 -40.59
N HIS A 542 -32.78 -102.43 -40.77
CA HIS A 542 -32.63 -101.32 -39.82
C HIS A 542 -33.97 -100.91 -39.21
N CYS A 543 -33.95 -100.53 -37.94
CA CYS A 543 -35.13 -100.04 -37.24
C CYS A 543 -35.51 -98.66 -37.75
N THR A 544 -36.80 -98.44 -38.00
CA THR A 544 -37.32 -97.13 -38.44
C THR A 544 -37.74 -96.24 -37.27
N VAL A 545 -37.73 -96.76 -36.03
CA VAL A 545 -38.25 -96.07 -34.84
C VAL A 545 -37.16 -95.50 -33.94
N CYS A 546 -36.10 -96.25 -33.65
CA CYS A 546 -35.06 -95.72 -32.76
C CYS A 546 -34.26 -94.58 -33.41
N THR A 547 -33.79 -93.66 -32.58
CA THR A 547 -33.12 -92.40 -32.98
C THR A 547 -31.99 -92.63 -33.98
N ASN A 548 -31.18 -93.67 -33.78
CA ASN A 548 -30.03 -93.96 -34.65
C ASN A 548 -30.34 -94.96 -35.77
N LYS A 549 -31.62 -95.33 -35.97
CA LYS A 549 -32.07 -96.33 -36.93
C LYS A 549 -31.21 -97.61 -36.91
N CYS A 550 -30.96 -98.12 -35.71
CA CYS A 550 -29.98 -99.19 -35.52
C CYS A 550 -30.37 -100.48 -36.26
N HIS A 551 -29.36 -101.25 -36.66
CA HIS A 551 -29.54 -102.58 -37.23
C HIS A 551 -30.33 -103.50 -36.28
N TYR A 552 -31.14 -104.43 -36.81
CA TYR A 552 -32.02 -105.30 -36.01
C TYR A 552 -31.26 -106.10 -34.93
N SER A 553 -29.98 -106.43 -35.18
CA SER A 553 -29.11 -107.13 -34.22
C SER A 553 -28.82 -106.34 -32.93
N LYS A 554 -29.13 -105.04 -32.90
CA LYS A 554 -29.04 -104.17 -31.71
C LYS A 554 -30.38 -104.05 -30.96
N HIS A 555 -31.34 -104.89 -31.29
CA HIS A 555 -32.63 -104.93 -30.63
C HIS A 555 -32.77 -106.22 -29.83
N ILE A 556 -33.53 -106.16 -28.74
CA ILE A 556 -33.87 -107.31 -27.92
C ILE A 556 -35.37 -107.32 -27.64
N LYS A 557 -35.91 -108.49 -27.34
CA LYS A 557 -37.21 -108.62 -26.68
C LYS A 557 -36.97 -108.53 -25.18
N SER A 558 -37.63 -107.57 -24.52
CA SER A 558 -37.51 -107.38 -23.08
C SER A 558 -38.87 -107.41 -22.43
N GLU A 559 -38.94 -107.95 -21.20
CA GLU A 559 -40.12 -107.88 -20.32
C GLU A 559 -40.29 -106.49 -19.68
N LYS A 560 -39.33 -105.58 -19.93
CA LYS A 560 -39.36 -104.18 -19.51
C LYS A 560 -39.26 -103.25 -20.71
N TYR A 561 -39.94 -102.11 -20.66
CA TYR A 561 -39.85 -101.05 -21.66
C TYR A 561 -39.18 -99.80 -21.03
N ILE A 562 -38.42 -99.05 -21.84
CA ILE A 562 -37.55 -97.93 -21.42
C ILE A 562 -38.30 -96.59 -21.40
#